data_AF-A0A3M3QJI9-F1
#
_entry.id   AF-A0A3M3QJI9-F1
#
_cell.length_a   1.000
_cell.length_b   1.000
_cell.length_c   1.000
_cell.angle_alpha   90.00
_cell.angle_beta   90.00
_cell.angle_gamma   90.00
#
_symmetry.space_group_name_H-M   'P 1'
#
loop_
_entity.id
_entity.type
_entity.pdbx_description
1 polymer ?
#
loop_
_entity_poly.entity_id
_entity_poly.type
_entity_poly.pdbx_seq_one_letter_code
_entity_poly.pdbx_strand_id
1 'polypeptide(L)'
;MTVFTAPERDVLMKPTASTDSAELIFYPISSSRRFVMTTPKERSRAVIHTEGFLKQLARDTSLPEKVRRDAHFLLRHYPERSDVLLAGRLEEEATMLPSFPFLYPIFGSTIDE
;
A
#
# COMPACT_ATOMS: atom_id res chain seq x y z
N MET A 1 15.82 40.18 34.63
CA MET A 1 16.63 38.99 34.98
C MET A 1 15.73 38.12 35.85
N THR A 2 15.05 37.15 35.24
CA THR A 2 14.01 36.36 35.93
C THR A 2 14.42 34.89 35.89
N VAL A 3 14.43 34.30 37.06
CA VAL A 3 15.16 33.10 37.46
C VAL A 3 14.27 31.86 37.24
N PHE A 4 14.88 30.78 36.74
CA PHE A 4 14.29 29.43 36.67
C PHE A 4 14.14 28.82 38.06
N THR A 5 12.99 28.20 38.35
CA THR A 5 12.84 27.25 39.47
C THR A 5 11.96 26.07 39.04
N ALA A 6 12.52 24.87 39.05
CA ALA A 6 11.80 23.59 39.24
C ALA A 6 12.28 23.02 40.59
N PRO A 7 11.50 22.22 41.35
CA PRO A 7 11.35 20.76 41.10
C PRO A 7 9.93 20.25 41.53
N GLU A 8 9.50 18.98 41.42
CA GLU A 8 9.90 17.77 42.17
C GLU A 8 9.04 16.59 41.65
N ARG A 9 9.63 15.59 41.00
CA ARG A 9 9.82 14.18 41.44
C ARG A 9 8.69 13.56 42.28
N ASP A 10 7.94 12.64 41.68
CA ASP A 10 7.47 11.43 42.35
C ASP A 10 7.73 10.21 41.48
N VAL A 11 8.63 9.36 41.95
CA VAL A 11 8.93 8.02 41.42
C VAL A 11 8.38 7.03 42.43
N LEU A 12 7.47 6.15 42.00
CA LEU A 12 7.17 4.91 42.70
C LEU A 12 7.35 3.72 41.74
N MET A 13 8.52 3.08 41.81
CA MET A 13 8.74 1.74 41.26
C MET A 13 8.22 0.69 42.26
N LYS A 14 7.63 -0.40 41.77
CA LYS A 14 8.09 -1.76 42.07
C LYS A 14 7.78 -2.77 40.95
N PRO A 15 8.55 -3.86 40.83
CA PRO A 15 8.72 -4.65 39.61
C PRO A 15 7.99 -5.99 39.66
N THR A 16 7.51 -6.46 38.50
CA THR A 16 7.26 -7.88 38.26
C THR A 16 7.78 -8.21 36.85
N ALA A 17 8.77 -9.10 36.80
CA ALA A 17 9.36 -9.59 35.58
C ALA A 17 8.34 -10.40 34.76
N SER A 18 8.19 -10.04 33.49
CA SER A 18 8.00 -11.04 32.44
C SER A 18 8.53 -10.43 31.15
N THR A 19 9.73 -10.86 30.77
CA THR A 19 10.31 -10.62 29.46
C THR A 19 9.39 -11.21 28.40
N ASP A 20 8.75 -10.38 27.57
CA ASP A 20 8.73 -10.65 26.14
C ASP A 20 8.52 -9.38 25.30
N SER A 21 9.59 -9.03 24.59
CA SER A 21 9.65 -8.43 23.25
C SER A 21 8.36 -7.83 22.66
N ALA A 22 8.29 -6.50 22.54
CA ALA A 22 7.75 -5.83 21.34
C ALA A 22 7.92 -4.29 21.43
N GLU A 23 8.66 -3.78 20.45
CA GLU A 23 8.69 -2.44 19.85
C GLU A 23 7.88 -1.30 20.50
N LEU A 24 8.62 -0.30 20.98
CA LEU A 24 8.13 1.07 21.12
C LEU A 24 8.16 1.76 19.75
N ILE A 25 7.02 1.87 19.06
CA ILE A 25 6.82 2.92 18.06
C ILE A 25 5.58 3.74 18.42
N PHE A 26 5.84 5.03 18.59
CA PHE A 26 4.99 6.11 19.05
C PHE A 26 3.77 6.31 18.13
N TYR A 27 2.55 6.30 18.70
CA TYR A 27 1.34 6.84 18.07
C TYR A 27 0.67 7.86 19.02
N PRO A 28 0.40 9.09 18.56
CA PRO A 28 -0.89 9.71 18.93
C PRO A 28 -1.47 10.64 17.82
N ILE A 29 -2.74 11.02 17.71
CA ILE A 29 -4.09 10.67 18.22
C ILE A 29 -5.04 11.42 17.26
N SER A 30 -6.07 10.78 16.70
CA SER A 30 -7.48 11.26 16.68
C SER A 30 -8.31 10.57 15.59
N SER A 31 -9.54 10.25 15.97
CA SER A 31 -10.49 9.33 15.36
C SER A 31 -11.09 9.87 14.05
N SER A 32 -10.77 9.23 12.92
CA SER A 32 -11.69 8.91 11.83
C SER A 32 -10.98 8.05 10.80
N ARG A 33 -11.38 6.78 10.70
CA ARG A 33 -10.97 5.84 9.64
C ARG A 33 -10.78 6.54 8.29
N ARG A 34 -9.55 6.55 7.80
CA ARG A 34 -9.31 6.33 6.37
C ARG A 34 -8.35 5.19 6.22
N PHE A 35 -8.86 3.97 6.43
CA PHE A 35 -8.28 2.82 5.76
C PHE A 35 -8.32 3.17 4.27
N VAL A 36 -7.16 3.26 3.63
CA VAL A 36 -7.14 2.93 2.21
C VAL A 36 -7.59 1.47 2.20
N MET A 37 -8.87 1.21 1.90
CA MET A 37 -9.45 -0.13 2.01
C MET A 37 -8.75 -1.12 1.07
N THR A 38 -8.03 -0.61 0.07
CA THR A 38 -7.16 -1.38 -0.80
C THR A 38 -5.73 -0.89 -0.62
N THR A 39 -4.79 -1.78 -0.36
CA THR A 39 -3.36 -1.43 -0.33
C THR A 39 -2.84 -1.23 -1.77
N PRO A 40 -1.73 -0.50 -1.97
CA PRO A 40 -1.11 -0.39 -3.30
C PRO A 40 -0.78 -1.75 -3.90
N LYS A 41 -0.36 -2.70 -3.04
CA LYS A 41 -0.11 -4.10 -3.38
C LYS A 41 -1.38 -4.83 -3.85
N GLU A 42 -2.48 -4.69 -3.12
CA GLU A 42 -3.78 -5.27 -3.50
C GLU A 42 -4.30 -4.72 -4.83
N ARG A 43 -4.17 -3.41 -5.06
CA ARG A 43 -4.52 -2.80 -6.35
C ARG A 43 -3.65 -3.31 -7.49
N SER A 44 -2.34 -3.41 -7.26
CA SER A 44 -1.40 -3.96 -8.24
C SER A 44 -1.75 -5.39 -8.61
N ARG A 45 -2.01 -6.24 -7.61
CA ARG A 45 -2.45 -7.62 -7.80
C ARG A 45 -3.76 -7.68 -8.60
N ALA A 46 -4.75 -6.84 -8.28
CA ALA A 46 -6.03 -6.82 -8.96
C ALA A 46 -5.89 -6.46 -10.46
N VAL A 47 -5.08 -5.45 -10.78
CA VAL A 47 -4.81 -5.06 -12.17
C VAL A 47 -4.09 -6.17 -12.92
N ILE A 48 -3.01 -6.72 -12.35
CA ILE A 48 -2.23 -7.81 -12.98
C ILE A 48 -3.09 -9.06 -13.19
N HIS A 49 -3.92 -9.44 -12.22
CA HIS A 49 -4.82 -10.59 -12.36
C HIS A 49 -5.88 -10.36 -13.43
N THR A 50 -6.40 -9.15 -13.55
CA THR A 50 -7.37 -8.80 -14.58
C THR A 50 -6.76 -8.93 -15.97
N GLU A 51 -5.50 -8.53 -16.16
CA GLU A 51 -4.78 -8.78 -17.42
C GLU A 51 -4.78 -10.28 -17.77
N GLY A 52 -4.41 -11.14 -16.81
CA GLY A 52 -4.41 -12.59 -16.97
C GLY A 52 -5.79 -13.16 -17.29
N PHE A 53 -6.83 -12.66 -16.62
CA PHE A 53 -8.22 -13.05 -16.89
C PHE A 53 -8.69 -12.64 -18.29
N LEU A 54 -8.38 -11.41 -18.73
CA LEU A 54 -8.71 -10.95 -20.08
C LEU A 54 -8.00 -11.79 -21.16
N LYS A 55 -6.74 -12.18 -20.92
CA LYS A 55 -6.02 -13.10 -21.81
C LYS A 55 -6.69 -14.47 -21.90
N GLN A 56 -7.26 -14.97 -20.81
CA GLN A 56 -8.03 -16.22 -20.81
C GLN A 56 -9.33 -16.07 -21.60
N LEU A 57 -10.12 -15.03 -21.33
CA LEU A 57 -11.37 -14.76 -22.06
C LEU A 57 -11.15 -14.61 -23.56
N ALA A 58 -10.09 -13.91 -23.96
CA ALA A 58 -9.77 -13.69 -25.38
C ALA A 58 -9.50 -15.00 -26.14
N ARG A 59 -8.96 -16.02 -25.46
CA ARG A 59 -8.54 -17.31 -26.05
C ARG A 59 -9.60 -18.41 -25.92
N ASP A 60 -10.56 -18.24 -25.02
CA ASP A 60 -11.57 -19.26 -24.74
C ASP A 60 -12.61 -19.39 -25.85
N THR A 61 -12.51 -20.44 -26.67
CA THR A 61 -13.41 -20.70 -27.80
C THR A 61 -14.83 -21.09 -27.41
N SER A 62 -15.10 -21.37 -26.13
CA SER A 62 -16.44 -21.64 -25.64
C SER A 62 -17.28 -20.37 -25.45
N LEU A 63 -16.62 -19.20 -25.38
CA LEU A 63 -17.28 -17.92 -25.18
C LEU A 63 -17.79 -17.29 -26.50
N PRO A 64 -18.88 -16.50 -26.45
CA PRO A 64 -19.36 -15.77 -27.62
C PRO A 64 -18.27 -14.90 -28.24
N GLU A 65 -18.25 -14.79 -29.57
CA GLU A 65 -17.25 -14.02 -30.31
C GLU A 65 -17.16 -12.55 -29.84
N LYS A 66 -18.30 -11.95 -29.47
CA LYS A 66 -18.34 -10.60 -28.90
C LYS A 66 -17.45 -10.47 -27.66
N VAL A 67 -17.57 -11.41 -26.70
CA VAL A 67 -16.81 -11.36 -25.44
C VAL A 67 -15.31 -11.48 -25.71
N ARG A 68 -14.91 -12.40 -26.60
CA ARG A 68 -13.50 -12.58 -26.97
C ARG A 68 -12.93 -11.33 -27.65
N ARG A 69 -13.68 -10.71 -28.56
CA ARG A 69 -13.28 -9.47 -29.25
C ARG A 69 -13.17 -8.30 -28.28
N ASP A 70 -14.11 -8.15 -27.36
CA ASP A 70 -14.07 -7.10 -26.33
C ASP A 70 -12.84 -7.28 -25.42
N ALA A 71 -12.55 -8.52 -24.98
CA ALA A 71 -11.33 -8.82 -24.21
C ALA A 71 -10.05 -8.50 -24.99
N HIS A 72 -9.98 -8.89 -26.27
CA HIS A 72 -8.87 -8.53 -27.15
C HIS A 72 -8.71 -7.01 -27.33
N PHE A 73 -9.80 -6.27 -27.41
CA PHE A 73 -9.77 -4.82 -27.54
C PHE A 73 -9.25 -4.15 -26.26
N LEU A 74 -9.74 -4.58 -25.08
CA LEU A 74 -9.26 -4.07 -23.79
C LEU A 74 -7.76 -4.32 -23.60
N LEU A 75 -7.26 -5.49 -24.00
CA LEU A 75 -5.85 -5.85 -23.90
C LEU A 75 -4.90 -4.95 -24.70
N ARG A 76 -5.37 -4.17 -25.69
CA ARG A 76 -4.51 -3.29 -26.49
C ARG A 76 -3.88 -2.14 -25.69
N HIS A 77 -4.54 -1.74 -24.61
CA HIS A 77 -4.14 -0.61 -23.77
C HIS A 77 -4.14 -0.98 -22.28
N TYR A 78 -4.28 -2.26 -21.98
CA TYR A 78 -4.19 -2.74 -20.61
C TYR A 78 -2.71 -2.75 -20.19
N PRO A 79 -2.35 -2.23 -19.00
CA PRO A 79 -0.96 -2.22 -18.56
C PRO A 79 -0.44 -3.65 -18.38
N GLU A 80 0.82 -3.89 -18.77
CA GLU A 80 1.48 -5.15 -18.48
C GLU A 80 1.92 -5.20 -17.01
N ARG A 81 2.18 -6.42 -16.50
CA ARG A 81 2.74 -6.61 -15.15
C ARG A 81 3.96 -5.72 -14.88
N SER A 82 4.86 -5.58 -15.84
CA SER A 82 6.04 -4.71 -15.71
C SER A 82 5.70 -3.24 -15.53
N ASP A 83 4.68 -2.75 -16.25
CA ASP A 83 4.27 -1.35 -16.19
C ASP A 83 3.70 -1.01 -14.81
N VAL A 84 2.86 -1.89 -14.27
CA VAL A 84 2.25 -1.73 -12.93
C VAL A 84 3.32 -1.73 -11.84
N LEU A 85 4.27 -2.67 -11.89
CA LEU A 85 5.33 -2.76 -10.88
C LEU A 85 6.34 -1.62 -10.99
N LEU A 86 6.62 -1.15 -12.21
CA LEU A 86 7.48 0.02 -12.44
C LEU A 86 6.81 1.29 -11.89
N ALA A 87 5.52 1.49 -12.15
CA ALA A 87 4.76 2.60 -11.60
C ALA A 87 4.77 2.58 -10.06
N GLY A 88 4.54 1.41 -9.45
CA GLY A 88 4.59 1.26 -7.99
C GLY A 88 5.95 1.61 -7.40
N ARG A 89 7.06 1.19 -8.03
CA ARG A 89 8.42 1.57 -7.61
C ARG A 89 8.62 3.09 -7.65
N LEU A 90 8.25 3.74 -8.75
CA LEU A 90 8.43 5.19 -8.91
C LEU A 90 7.60 5.98 -7.89
N GLU A 91 6.38 5.52 -7.59
CA GLU A 91 5.51 6.14 -6.58
C GLU A 91 6.05 5.97 -5.16
N GLU A 92 6.54 4.78 -4.81
CA GLU A 92 7.19 4.50 -3.52
C GLU A 92 8.46 5.35 -3.31
N GLU A 93 9.29 5.49 -4.35
CA GLU A 93 10.46 6.37 -4.33
C GLU A 93 10.06 7.85 -4.19
N ALA A 94 8.97 8.28 -4.86
CA ALA A 94 8.49 9.65 -4.77
C ALA A 94 7.96 10.03 -3.38
N THR A 95 7.41 9.08 -2.62
CA THR A 95 7.01 9.31 -1.21
C THR A 95 8.21 9.67 -0.32
N MET A 96 9.44 9.31 -0.70
CA MET A 96 10.66 9.65 0.03
C MET A 96 11.15 11.08 -0.24
N LEU A 97 10.56 11.79 -1.21
CA LEU A 97 10.95 13.16 -1.54
C LEU A 97 10.34 14.16 -0.55
N PRO A 98 11.14 15.03 0.08
CA PRO A 98 10.68 15.98 1.09
C PRO A 98 9.68 17.02 0.55
N SER A 99 9.64 17.20 -0.77
CA SER A 99 8.73 18.14 -1.44
C SER A 99 7.29 17.62 -1.58
N PHE A 100 7.04 16.32 -1.39
CA PHE A 100 5.73 15.71 -1.65
C PHE A 100 5.28 14.70 -0.57
N PRO A 101 5.18 15.10 0.72
CA PRO A 101 4.88 14.20 1.84
C PRO A 101 3.46 13.62 1.86
N PHE A 102 2.60 14.00 0.90
CA PHE A 102 1.22 13.54 0.78
C PHE A 102 0.98 12.58 -0.39
N LEU A 103 2.04 12.19 -1.11
CA LEU A 103 1.92 11.19 -2.16
C LEU A 103 1.80 9.80 -1.53
N TYR A 104 0.62 9.22 -1.70
CA TYR A 104 0.37 7.82 -1.39
C TYR A 104 0.52 7.00 -2.67
N PRO A 105 1.32 5.93 -2.66
CA PRO A 105 1.43 5.06 -3.82
C PRO A 105 0.07 4.50 -4.23
N ILE A 106 -0.19 4.51 -5.53
CA ILE A 106 -1.34 3.86 -6.15
C ILE A 106 -1.01 2.39 -6.39
N PHE A 107 0.18 2.07 -6.85
CA PHE A 107 0.68 0.72 -7.06
C PHE A 107 1.80 0.38 -6.08
N GLY A 108 2.09 -0.91 -5.94
CA GLY A 108 3.20 -1.42 -5.15
C GLY A 108 4.26 -2.00 -6.08
N SER A 109 5.53 -1.90 -5.69
CA SER A 109 6.66 -2.44 -6.45
C SER A 109 6.75 -3.98 -6.40
N THR A 110 6.00 -4.61 -5.50
CA THR A 110 5.91 -6.07 -5.34
C THR A 110 4.47 -6.53 -5.23
N ILE A 111 4.21 -7.77 -5.60
CA ILE A 111 2.93 -8.47 -5.38
C ILE A 111 3.20 -9.82 -4.72
N ASP A 112 2.32 -10.25 -3.83
CA ASP A 112 2.30 -11.63 -3.38
C ASP A 112 1.70 -12.49 -4.50
N GLU A 113 2.24 -13.69 -4.71
CA GLU A 113 1.69 -14.69 -5.65
C GLU A 113 0.32 -15.22 -5.18
#